data_AF-A0A069D0D3-F1
#
_entry.id   AF-A0A069D0D3-F1
#
_cell.length_a   1.000
_cell.length_b   1.000
_cell.length_c   1.000
_cell.angle_alpha   90.00
_cell.angle_beta   90.00
_cell.angle_gamma   90.00
#
_symmetry.space_group_name_H-M   'P 1'
#
loop_
_entity.id
_entity.type
_entity.pdbx_description
1 polymer ?
#
loop_
_entity_poly.entity_id
_entity_poly.type
_entity_poly.pdbx_seq_one_letter_code
_entity_poly.pdbx_strand_id
1 'polypeptide(L)'
;MNLGVSSSPQTMIPNGSWNISGEYLVGKEMIVIPQTINSSIDNITVKIGDKIFYGSINTISLTSGKAEELIITCNESTNSLTSSFSHSITPWEENTPTEIPAAEITNLLDLSTISFEESSVYKVYSNGVEIGQLCKEYLLSDNINSQAIVYYPVSDNKVNFAAGKVMRLMDCTESVHGGTAKWDTSTNTLSYITGSWTDTNKFYINANNQLVQTGASNYPKISISADVLSDKRGDENIAYPIIKVGTQYWLRSNFKATFYNDGTPITLKTDFSTESAGYGKPTSTYCFYNQKVVTSGKIAPNGWAIPSSQDWQKLITYIQNDASVLKGGSTSWTESEYLVSNLSGFYAVGAGYFDSTYIYRKEQVRFWMAGDTQTSVADKVVCLQHYSNKVTEEFHKTTNALSLRMVRK
;
A
#
# COMPACT_ATOMS: atom_id res chain seq x y z
N MET A 1 -7.27 -18.42 23.61
CA MET A 1 -6.98 -17.08 23.07
C MET A 1 -5.78 -16.57 23.85
N ASN A 2 -4.68 -16.29 23.17
CA ASN A 2 -3.46 -15.76 23.78
C ASN A 2 -3.23 -14.35 23.25
N LEU A 3 -3.07 -13.39 24.16
CA LEU A 3 -2.56 -12.05 23.88
C LEU A 3 -1.17 -11.96 24.49
N GLY A 4 -0.19 -11.50 23.72
CA GLY A 4 1.17 -11.21 24.21
C GLY A 4 1.46 -9.73 24.02
N VAL A 5 1.87 -9.06 25.11
CA VAL A 5 2.25 -7.63 25.14
C VAL A 5 3.74 -7.50 25.52
N SER A 6 4.42 -6.50 24.95
CA SER A 6 5.87 -6.33 25.12
C SER A 6 6.25 -5.53 26.38
N SER A 7 6.91 -6.22 27.31
CA SER A 7 7.97 -5.78 28.26
C SER A 7 8.30 -6.93 29.24
N SER A 8 7.43 -7.93 29.29
CA SER A 8 7.68 -9.36 29.47
C SER A 8 6.42 -10.04 28.90
N PRO A 9 6.50 -11.09 28.08
CA PRO A 9 5.29 -11.68 27.48
C PRO A 9 4.48 -12.38 28.57
N GLN A 10 3.65 -11.63 29.29
CA GLN A 10 2.59 -12.20 30.09
C GLN A 10 1.50 -12.66 29.12
N THR A 11 1.36 -13.97 29.01
CA THR A 11 0.23 -14.57 28.30
C THR A 11 -1.02 -14.30 29.12
N MET A 12 -1.93 -13.47 28.60
CA MET A 12 -3.22 -13.22 29.23
C MET A 12 -4.26 -14.19 28.67
N ILE A 13 -4.94 -14.93 29.55
CA ILE A 13 -5.99 -15.89 29.19
C ILE A 13 -7.33 -15.34 29.69
N PRO A 14 -8.27 -15.02 28.79
CA PRO A 14 -9.60 -14.56 29.21
C PRO A 14 -10.40 -15.64 29.94
N ASN A 15 -11.09 -15.22 31.01
CA ASN A 15 -11.96 -16.03 31.85
C ASN A 15 -13.41 -16.02 31.31
N GLY A 16 -14.26 -16.90 31.82
CA GLY A 16 -15.66 -17.03 31.40
C GLY A 16 -15.93 -18.28 30.55
N SER A 17 -17.20 -18.50 30.21
CA SER A 17 -17.64 -19.64 29.40
C SER A 17 -18.24 -19.15 28.08
N TRP A 18 -17.98 -19.88 27.00
CA TRP A 18 -18.54 -19.53 25.71
C TRP A 18 -20.03 -19.87 25.67
N ASN A 19 -20.83 -18.90 25.21
CA ASN A 19 -22.23 -19.06 24.90
C ASN A 19 -22.48 -18.65 23.45
N ILE A 20 -23.45 -19.29 22.80
CA ILE A 20 -23.89 -18.92 21.47
C ILE A 20 -24.98 -17.86 21.63
N SER A 21 -24.77 -16.69 21.01
CA SER A 21 -25.74 -15.60 20.95
C SER A 21 -25.91 -15.19 19.49
N GLY A 22 -27.00 -15.64 18.87
CA GLY A 22 -27.20 -15.49 17.43
C GLY A 22 -26.09 -16.21 16.63
N GLU A 23 -25.41 -15.48 15.75
CA GLU A 23 -24.28 -15.98 14.96
C GLU A 23 -22.91 -15.87 15.68
N TYR A 24 -22.89 -15.36 16.91
CA TYR A 24 -21.65 -15.07 17.65
C TYR A 24 -21.40 -16.05 18.80
N LEU A 25 -20.12 -16.27 19.08
CA LEU A 25 -19.65 -16.90 20.31
C LEU A 25 -19.22 -15.77 21.27
N VAL A 26 -19.86 -15.69 22.44
CA VAL A 26 -19.66 -14.61 23.43
C VAL A 26 -19.41 -15.16 24.82
N GLY A 27 -18.93 -14.32 25.76
CA GLY A 27 -18.81 -14.69 27.18
C GLY A 27 -17.40 -14.93 27.70
N LYS A 28 -16.38 -14.48 26.97
CA LYS A 28 -14.99 -14.40 27.45
C LYS A 28 -14.64 -12.98 27.83
N GLU A 29 -14.10 -12.80 29.02
CA GLU A 29 -13.78 -11.49 29.62
C GLU A 29 -12.37 -11.50 30.21
N MET A 30 -11.71 -10.34 30.21
CA MET A 30 -10.44 -10.16 30.89
C MET A 30 -10.33 -8.76 31.48
N ILE A 31 -9.71 -8.67 32.66
CA ILE A 31 -9.36 -7.41 33.28
C ILE A 31 -7.93 -7.08 32.86
N VAL A 32 -7.73 -5.90 32.30
CA VAL A 32 -6.45 -5.43 31.79
C VAL A 32 -6.05 -4.17 32.54
N ILE A 33 -4.78 -4.04 32.92
CA ILE A 33 -4.25 -2.81 33.50
C ILE A 33 -4.28 -1.73 32.40
N PRO A 34 -4.75 -0.49 32.68
CA PRO A 34 -4.83 0.58 31.69
C PRO A 34 -3.53 0.75 30.89
N GLN A 35 -3.63 0.63 29.57
CA GLN A 35 -2.49 0.65 28.66
C GLN A 35 -2.93 0.93 27.23
N THR A 36 -1.99 1.37 26.40
CA THR A 36 -2.20 1.45 24.94
C THR A 36 -1.72 0.17 24.29
N ILE A 37 -2.63 -0.49 23.59
CA ILE A 37 -2.33 -1.63 22.73
C ILE A 37 -2.02 -1.08 21.34
N ASN A 38 -0.91 -1.51 20.73
CA ASN A 38 -0.44 -1.00 19.44
C ASN A 38 -0.49 -2.10 18.37
N SER A 39 -1.23 -1.85 17.28
CA SER A 39 -1.43 -2.80 16.18
C SER A 39 -0.16 -3.27 15.48
N SER A 40 0.93 -2.49 15.58
CA SER A 40 2.22 -2.81 14.98
C SER A 40 3.14 -3.66 15.86
N ILE A 41 2.76 -3.92 17.12
CA ILE A 41 3.56 -4.65 18.11
C ILE A 41 2.78 -5.82 18.69
N ASP A 42 1.51 -5.60 19.02
CA ASP A 42 0.70 -6.56 19.76
C ASP A 42 -0.10 -7.44 18.81
N ASN A 43 0.01 -8.76 19.02
CA ASN A 43 -0.62 -9.78 18.20
C ASN A 43 -1.65 -10.55 19.01
N ILE A 44 -2.67 -11.04 18.30
CA ILE A 44 -3.72 -11.88 18.86
C ILE A 44 -3.69 -13.25 18.20
N THR A 45 -3.82 -14.29 19.03
CA THR A 45 -3.88 -15.68 18.55
C THR A 45 -5.13 -16.36 19.08
N VAL A 46 -5.94 -16.90 18.17
CA VAL A 46 -7.14 -17.68 18.49
C VAL A 46 -6.93 -19.11 18.04
N LYS A 47 -7.16 -20.06 18.94
CA LYS A 47 -7.14 -21.50 18.63
C LYS A 47 -8.56 -22.02 18.70
N ILE A 48 -9.02 -22.65 17.62
CA ILE A 48 -10.34 -23.29 17.52
C ILE A 48 -10.10 -24.74 17.08
N GLY A 49 -10.37 -25.70 17.97
CA GLY A 49 -9.95 -27.10 17.76
C GLY A 49 -8.43 -27.20 17.56
N ASP A 50 -8.00 -27.81 16.45
CA ASP A 50 -6.58 -27.94 16.09
C ASP A 50 -6.04 -26.78 15.24
N LYS A 51 -6.91 -25.84 14.82
CA LYS A 51 -6.51 -24.70 13.97
C LYS A 51 -6.10 -23.50 14.82
N ILE A 52 -5.06 -22.80 14.36
CA ILE A 52 -4.55 -21.58 14.98
C ILE A 52 -4.66 -20.44 13.97
N PHE A 53 -5.29 -19.35 14.40
CA PHE A 53 -5.48 -18.13 13.65
C PHE A 53 -4.61 -17.01 14.23
N TYR A 54 -4.03 -16.21 13.36
CA TYR A 54 -3.13 -15.10 13.71
C TYR A 54 -3.62 -13.79 13.13
N GLY A 55 -3.47 -12.70 13.89
CA GLY A 55 -3.75 -11.36 13.38
C GLY A 55 -3.29 -10.27 14.34
N SER A 56 -3.39 -9.04 13.88
CA SER A 56 -3.11 -7.84 14.68
C SER A 56 -4.39 -7.38 15.37
N ILE A 57 -4.20 -6.68 16.49
CA ILE A 57 -5.28 -6.00 17.21
C ILE A 57 -5.28 -4.52 16.87
N ASN A 58 -6.45 -3.93 16.62
CA ASN A 58 -6.51 -2.49 16.32
C ASN A 58 -5.95 -1.69 17.49
N THR A 59 -5.21 -0.62 17.19
CA THR A 59 -4.62 0.26 18.21
C THR A 59 -5.73 0.86 19.06
N ILE A 60 -5.66 0.67 20.38
CA ILE A 60 -6.63 1.19 21.34
C ILE A 60 -5.93 1.60 22.63
N SER A 61 -6.46 2.62 23.31
CA SER A 61 -6.05 2.99 24.67
C SER A 61 -7.08 2.52 25.67
N LEU A 62 -6.77 1.45 26.40
CA LEU A 62 -7.60 0.94 27.49
C LEU A 62 -7.40 1.84 28.72
N THR A 63 -8.49 2.42 29.22
CA THR A 63 -8.46 3.35 30.36
C THR A 63 -9.16 2.75 31.58
N SER A 64 -8.77 3.17 32.78
CA SER A 64 -9.32 2.64 34.02
C SER A 64 -10.84 2.85 34.12
N GLY A 65 -11.57 1.83 34.55
CA GLY A 65 -13.03 1.91 34.78
C GLY A 65 -13.88 1.85 33.50
N LYS A 66 -13.29 1.57 32.34
CA LYS A 66 -14.02 1.33 31.09
C LYS A 66 -13.91 -0.13 30.65
N ALA A 67 -15.02 -0.68 30.16
CA ALA A 67 -15.06 -1.97 29.49
C ALA A 67 -15.09 -1.75 27.98
N GLU A 68 -14.31 -2.54 27.25
CA GLU A 68 -14.25 -2.52 25.79
C GLU A 68 -14.62 -3.91 25.27
N GLU A 69 -15.48 -3.98 24.26
CA GLU A 69 -15.84 -5.26 23.64
C GLU A 69 -14.93 -5.52 22.44
N LEU A 70 -14.24 -6.66 22.44
CA LEU A 70 -13.35 -7.08 21.36
C LEU A 70 -14.04 -8.13 20.48
N ILE A 71 -14.29 -7.78 19.23
CA ILE A 71 -14.84 -8.66 18.21
C ILE A 71 -13.69 -9.26 17.42
N ILE A 72 -13.72 -10.59 17.22
CA ILE A 72 -12.69 -11.32 16.46
C ILE A 72 -13.37 -12.15 15.37
N THR A 73 -12.92 -11.99 14.14
CA THR A 73 -13.41 -12.77 13.00
C THR A 73 -12.27 -13.62 12.45
N CYS A 74 -12.46 -14.93 12.42
CA CYS A 74 -11.47 -15.88 11.91
C CYS A 74 -11.79 -16.26 10.47
N ASN A 75 -10.79 -16.18 9.59
CA ASN A 75 -10.87 -16.63 8.21
C ASN A 75 -10.18 -17.98 8.06
N GLU A 76 -10.97 -19.03 7.83
CA GLU A 76 -10.49 -20.42 7.72
C GLU A 76 -9.62 -20.68 6.49
N SER A 77 -9.86 -19.96 5.39
CA SER A 77 -9.11 -20.15 4.13
C SER A 77 -7.66 -19.64 4.20
N THR A 78 -7.42 -18.61 5.01
CA THR A 78 -6.13 -17.94 5.14
C THR A 78 -5.45 -18.18 6.48
N ASN A 79 -6.11 -18.89 7.41
CA ASN A 79 -5.71 -19.00 8.82
C ASN A 79 -5.39 -17.65 9.48
N SER A 80 -6.00 -16.57 8.99
CA SER A 80 -5.85 -15.22 9.52
C SER A 80 -7.07 -14.82 10.33
N LEU A 81 -6.94 -13.85 11.21
CA LEU A 81 -8.08 -13.21 11.87
C LEU A 81 -8.00 -11.69 11.72
N THR A 82 -9.16 -11.06 11.76
CA THR A 82 -9.30 -9.61 11.98
C THR A 82 -9.92 -9.37 13.35
N SER A 83 -9.61 -8.24 13.97
CA SER A 83 -10.21 -7.86 15.25
C SER A 83 -10.53 -6.38 15.30
N SER A 84 -11.60 -6.05 16.03
CA SER A 84 -12.09 -4.68 16.16
C SER A 84 -12.73 -4.48 17.53
N PHE A 85 -12.61 -3.28 18.08
CA PHE A 85 -13.31 -2.93 19.31
C PHE A 85 -14.67 -2.29 19.00
N SER A 86 -15.72 -2.74 19.68
CA SER A 86 -17.03 -2.10 19.75
C SER A 86 -17.05 -1.23 21.01
N HIS A 87 -17.07 0.10 20.83
CA HIS A 87 -17.21 1.05 21.94
C HIS A 87 -18.70 1.17 22.28
N SER A 88 -19.21 0.33 23.19
CA SER A 88 -20.55 0.54 23.73
C SER A 88 -20.77 -0.14 25.08
N ILE A 89 -20.23 0.41 26.18
CA ILE A 89 -20.87 0.25 27.51
C ILE A 89 -20.71 1.53 28.35
N THR A 90 -21.86 2.10 28.74
CA THR A 90 -22.02 3.18 29.73
C THR A 90 -21.74 2.68 31.17
N PRO A 91 -21.38 3.58 32.12
CA PRO A 91 -21.27 3.19 33.51
C PRO A 91 -22.62 2.69 34.05
N TRP A 92 -22.55 1.72 34.94
CA TRP A 92 -23.69 1.02 35.52
C TRP A 92 -24.53 1.94 36.40
N GLU A 93 -25.65 2.49 35.90
CA GLU A 93 -26.83 2.90 36.70
C GLU A 93 -28.13 2.84 35.86
N GLU A 94 -29.25 2.82 36.59
CA GLU A 94 -30.59 2.29 36.28
C GLU A 94 -31.32 2.85 35.04
N ASN A 95 -32.04 1.93 34.38
CA ASN A 95 -33.18 2.08 33.47
C ASN A 95 -33.58 3.52 33.04
N THR A 96 -33.24 3.85 31.79
CA THR A 96 -33.97 4.86 31.00
C THR A 96 -34.21 4.34 29.57
N PRO A 97 -35.25 4.85 28.88
CA PRO A 97 -35.83 4.21 27.70
C PRO A 97 -34.81 4.07 26.56
N THR A 98 -34.79 2.89 25.97
CA THR A 98 -34.02 2.50 24.79
C THR A 98 -34.13 3.57 23.69
N GLU A 99 -33.09 4.37 23.51
CA GLU A 99 -32.84 4.98 22.21
C GLU A 99 -32.45 3.86 21.26
N ILE A 100 -33.28 3.65 20.23
CA ILE A 100 -32.97 2.77 19.10
C ILE A 100 -31.62 3.24 18.55
N PRO A 101 -30.56 2.41 18.52
CA PRO A 101 -29.29 2.80 17.94
C PRO A 101 -29.53 3.22 16.50
N ALA A 102 -29.13 4.44 16.14
CA ALA A 102 -29.08 4.87 14.75
C ALA A 102 -28.31 3.80 13.97
N ALA A 103 -28.95 3.21 12.95
CA ALA A 103 -28.39 2.12 12.17
C ALA A 103 -26.92 2.40 11.84
N GLU A 104 -26.01 1.51 12.27
CA GLU A 104 -24.59 1.63 11.93
C GLU A 104 -24.47 1.78 10.41
N ILE A 105 -23.87 2.88 9.95
CA ILE A 105 -23.66 3.13 8.53
C ILE A 105 -22.52 2.23 8.06
N THR A 106 -22.81 0.96 7.83
CA THR A 106 -21.81 -0.07 7.49
C THR A 106 -21.28 0.03 6.06
N ASN A 107 -21.79 0.97 5.26
CA ASN A 107 -21.46 1.14 3.84
C ASN A 107 -20.72 2.45 3.53
N LEU A 108 -20.28 3.17 4.58
CA LEU A 108 -19.59 4.45 4.49
C LEU A 108 -18.13 4.26 4.06
N LEU A 109 -17.75 4.95 3.00
CA LEU A 109 -16.37 5.15 2.58
C LEU A 109 -15.96 6.56 3.00
N ASP A 110 -15.25 6.66 4.12
CA ASP A 110 -14.78 7.94 4.66
C ASP A 110 -13.29 8.14 4.33
N LEU A 111 -13.02 9.06 3.39
CA LEU A 111 -11.66 9.40 2.96
C LEU A 111 -10.77 9.92 4.09
N SER A 112 -11.34 10.45 5.18
CA SER A 112 -10.55 10.93 6.32
C SER A 112 -9.96 9.80 7.18
N THR A 113 -10.52 8.59 7.05
CA THR A 113 -10.06 7.40 7.78
C THR A 113 -9.01 6.58 7.01
N ILE A 114 -8.78 6.91 5.74
CA ILE A 114 -7.88 6.16 4.86
C ILE A 114 -6.50 6.84 4.84
N SER A 115 -5.52 6.18 5.47
CA SER A 115 -4.13 6.64 5.43
C SER A 115 -3.47 6.21 4.13
N PHE A 116 -3.31 7.09 3.16
CA PHE A 116 -2.55 6.78 1.94
C PHE A 116 -1.04 6.61 2.18
N GLU A 117 -0.58 6.32 3.39
CA GLU A 117 0.81 5.97 3.69
C GLU A 117 1.10 4.47 3.56
N GLU A 118 0.16 3.61 3.96
CA GLU A 118 0.32 2.15 3.86
C GLU A 118 0.32 1.68 2.40
N SER A 119 -0.50 2.32 1.59
CA SER A 119 -0.52 2.18 0.13
C SER A 119 -1.20 3.38 -0.50
N SER A 120 -0.92 3.63 -1.77
CA SER A 120 -1.73 4.55 -2.57
C SER A 120 -2.90 3.82 -3.24
N VAL A 121 -3.02 2.50 -3.06
CA VAL A 121 -4.07 1.66 -3.62
C VAL A 121 -4.76 0.91 -2.49
N TYR A 122 -6.09 1.00 -2.45
CA TYR A 122 -6.93 0.34 -1.45
C TYR A 122 -8.02 -0.46 -2.16
N LYS A 123 -8.34 -1.64 -1.62
CA LYS A 123 -9.42 -2.49 -2.11
C LYS A 123 -10.64 -2.32 -1.24
N VAL A 124 -11.81 -2.27 -1.87
CA VAL A 124 -13.11 -2.13 -1.23
C VAL A 124 -13.87 -3.42 -1.45
N TYR A 125 -14.32 -4.02 -0.35
CA TYR A 125 -15.04 -5.28 -0.33
C TYR A 125 -16.47 -5.08 0.14
N SER A 126 -17.38 -5.87 -0.40
CA SER A 126 -18.76 -6.01 0.07
C SER A 126 -19.02 -7.51 0.23
N ASN A 127 -19.40 -7.94 1.44
CA ASN A 127 -19.59 -9.36 1.77
C ASN A 127 -18.41 -10.27 1.34
N GLY A 128 -17.17 -9.79 1.50
CA GLY A 128 -15.96 -10.52 1.13
C GLY A 128 -15.58 -10.50 -0.36
N VAL A 129 -16.41 -9.90 -1.23
CA VAL A 129 -16.13 -9.77 -2.67
C VAL A 129 -15.54 -8.38 -2.96
N GLU A 130 -14.43 -8.33 -3.72
CA GLU A 130 -13.83 -7.06 -4.16
C GLU A 130 -14.77 -6.37 -5.15
N ILE A 131 -15.32 -5.22 -4.76
CA ILE A 131 -16.28 -4.43 -5.56
C ILE A 131 -15.68 -3.15 -6.12
N GLY A 132 -14.53 -2.73 -5.60
CA GLY A 132 -13.89 -1.51 -6.05
C GLY A 132 -12.46 -1.37 -5.58
N GLN A 133 -11.75 -0.45 -6.24
CA GLN A 133 -10.40 -0.06 -5.89
C GLN A 133 -10.31 1.46 -5.79
N LEU A 134 -9.79 1.96 -4.68
CA LEU A 134 -9.44 3.35 -4.46
C LEU A 134 -7.96 3.58 -4.81
N CYS A 135 -7.69 4.57 -5.63
CA CYS A 135 -6.34 4.95 -6.05
C CYS A 135 -6.12 6.43 -5.73
N LYS A 136 -5.11 6.74 -4.90
CA LYS A 136 -4.51 8.08 -4.87
C LYS A 136 -3.44 8.15 -5.94
N GLU A 137 -3.79 8.73 -7.08
CA GLU A 137 -2.98 8.71 -8.30
C GLU A 137 -2.87 10.08 -8.94
N TYR A 138 -1.98 10.19 -9.92
CA TYR A 138 -1.85 11.37 -10.75
C TYR A 138 -2.69 11.22 -12.01
N LEU A 139 -3.49 12.24 -12.32
CA LEU A 139 -4.28 12.34 -13.54
C LEU A 139 -3.71 13.46 -14.41
N LEU A 140 -3.14 13.06 -15.53
CA LEU A 140 -2.59 13.93 -16.57
C LEU A 140 -3.25 13.66 -17.92
N SER A 141 -3.91 14.68 -18.48
CA SER A 141 -4.38 14.79 -19.86
C SER A 141 -4.57 16.26 -20.23
N ASP A 142 -5.07 16.58 -21.42
CA ASP A 142 -5.23 17.96 -21.87
C ASP A 142 -6.11 18.82 -20.94
N ASN A 143 -7.05 18.19 -20.22
CA ASN A 143 -8.03 18.88 -19.37
C ASN A 143 -7.81 18.64 -17.86
N ILE A 144 -6.74 17.94 -17.47
CA ILE A 144 -6.43 17.69 -16.06
C ILE A 144 -4.93 17.51 -15.83
N ASN A 145 -4.42 18.12 -14.77
CA ASN A 145 -3.07 17.93 -14.28
C ASN A 145 -3.11 18.02 -12.74
N SER A 146 -3.55 16.95 -12.10
CA SER A 146 -3.83 16.96 -10.66
C SER A 146 -3.64 15.58 -10.04
N GLN A 147 -3.25 15.57 -8.75
CA GLN A 147 -3.34 14.35 -7.95
C GLN A 147 -4.79 14.18 -7.48
N ALA A 148 -5.32 12.96 -7.57
CA ALA A 148 -6.71 12.66 -7.31
C ALA A 148 -6.88 11.38 -6.49
N ILE A 149 -8.01 11.28 -5.79
CA ILE A 149 -8.51 10.02 -5.25
C ILE A 149 -9.60 9.52 -6.20
N VAL A 150 -9.39 8.36 -6.80
CA VAL A 150 -10.26 7.78 -7.83
C VAL A 150 -10.75 6.43 -7.38
N TYR A 151 -12.06 6.19 -7.50
CA TYR A 151 -12.67 4.88 -7.31
C TYR A 151 -12.89 4.19 -8.64
N TYR A 152 -12.37 2.98 -8.80
CA TYR A 152 -12.65 2.11 -9.94
C TYR A 152 -13.52 0.95 -9.51
N PRO A 153 -14.66 0.70 -10.18
CA PRO A 153 -15.47 -0.48 -9.89
C PRO A 153 -14.73 -1.76 -10.32
N VAL A 154 -14.97 -2.83 -9.57
CA VAL A 154 -14.42 -4.16 -9.84
C VAL A 154 -15.59 -5.12 -10.09
N SER A 155 -15.48 -5.88 -11.17
CA SER A 155 -16.42 -6.94 -11.54
C SER A 155 -15.64 -8.12 -12.10
N ASP A 156 -16.02 -9.35 -11.79
CA ASP A 156 -15.34 -10.56 -12.27
C ASP A 156 -13.83 -10.58 -11.97
N ASN A 157 -13.45 -10.12 -10.77
CA ASN A 157 -12.05 -9.94 -10.33
C ASN A 157 -11.20 -9.04 -11.23
N LYS A 158 -11.84 -8.17 -12.03
CA LYS A 158 -11.17 -7.24 -12.93
C LYS A 158 -11.55 -5.80 -12.61
N VAL A 159 -10.52 -4.96 -12.44
CA VAL A 159 -10.70 -3.52 -12.27
C VAL A 159 -11.14 -2.90 -13.59
N ASN A 160 -12.23 -2.14 -13.57
CA ASN A 160 -12.71 -1.42 -14.74
C ASN A 160 -12.11 -0.01 -14.79
N PHE A 161 -10.91 0.12 -15.35
CA PHE A 161 -10.23 1.41 -15.49
C PHE A 161 -10.92 2.39 -16.46
N ALA A 162 -11.89 1.93 -17.25
CA ALA A 162 -12.68 2.81 -18.11
C ALA A 162 -13.82 3.54 -17.36
N ALA A 163 -14.07 3.17 -16.10
CA ALA A 163 -15.18 3.68 -15.29
C ALA A 163 -14.71 4.32 -13.96
N GLY A 164 -13.53 4.95 -13.96
CA GLY A 164 -13.00 5.64 -12.80
C GLY A 164 -13.84 6.85 -12.40
N LYS A 165 -14.25 6.91 -11.13
CA LYS A 165 -14.96 8.05 -10.53
C LYS A 165 -13.99 8.86 -9.68
N VAL A 166 -13.73 10.10 -10.06
CA VAL A 166 -12.81 11.00 -9.35
C VAL A 166 -13.52 11.54 -8.12
N MET A 167 -13.23 10.98 -6.95
CA MET A 167 -13.86 11.33 -5.68
C MET A 167 -13.40 12.69 -5.18
N ARG A 168 -12.10 12.98 -5.36
CA ARG A 168 -11.49 14.24 -4.95
C ARG A 168 -10.30 14.58 -5.85
N LEU A 169 -10.17 15.85 -6.21
CA LEU A 169 -8.94 16.45 -6.73
C LEU A 169 -8.23 17.11 -5.56
N MET A 170 -6.95 16.82 -5.35
CA MET A 170 -6.22 17.20 -4.13
C MET A 170 -5.82 18.68 -4.10
N ASP A 171 -5.84 19.35 -5.24
CA ASP A 171 -5.47 20.74 -5.47
C ASP A 171 -6.68 21.66 -5.71
N CYS A 172 -7.90 21.15 -5.54
CA CYS A 172 -9.13 21.90 -5.79
C CYS A 172 -10.15 21.70 -4.67
N THR A 173 -10.82 22.79 -4.28
CA THR A 173 -11.92 22.79 -3.31
C THR A 173 -13.25 23.20 -3.94
N GLU A 174 -13.25 23.52 -5.24
CA GLU A 174 -14.46 23.88 -5.99
C GLU A 174 -15.32 22.65 -6.29
N SER A 175 -16.56 22.87 -6.74
CA SER A 175 -17.50 21.80 -7.07
C SER A 175 -17.22 21.18 -8.44
N VAL A 176 -16.03 20.60 -8.60
CA VAL A 176 -15.53 20.00 -9.86
C VAL A 176 -15.23 18.50 -9.73
N HIS A 177 -15.46 17.92 -8.54
CA HIS A 177 -15.23 16.51 -8.27
C HIS A 177 -16.32 15.63 -8.90
N GLY A 178 -16.25 14.32 -8.73
CA GLY A 178 -17.20 13.37 -9.32
C GLY A 178 -17.01 13.14 -10.81
N GLY A 179 -15.92 13.68 -11.38
CA GLY A 179 -15.54 13.51 -12.76
C GLY A 179 -15.28 12.05 -13.14
N THR A 180 -15.15 11.80 -14.43
CA THR A 180 -14.90 10.45 -14.96
C THR A 180 -13.49 10.36 -15.51
N ALA A 181 -12.67 9.50 -14.93
CA ALA A 181 -11.35 9.12 -15.42
C ALA A 181 -11.48 7.80 -16.20
N LYS A 182 -11.36 7.88 -17.52
CA LYS A 182 -11.46 6.73 -18.43
C LYS A 182 -10.09 6.42 -18.99
N TRP A 183 -9.54 5.28 -18.60
CA TRP A 183 -8.28 4.78 -19.16
C TRP A 183 -8.51 3.84 -20.33
N ASP A 184 -7.69 4.00 -21.35
CA ASP A 184 -7.41 2.95 -22.31
C ASP A 184 -6.13 2.21 -21.90
N THR A 185 -6.29 0.95 -21.46
CA THR A 185 -5.20 0.11 -20.99
C THR A 185 -4.27 -0.37 -22.10
N SER A 186 -4.72 -0.35 -23.35
CA SER A 186 -3.89 -0.77 -24.49
C SER A 186 -2.90 0.32 -24.87
N THR A 187 -3.34 1.58 -24.84
CA THR A 187 -2.54 2.75 -25.23
C THR A 187 -1.94 3.50 -24.04
N ASN A 188 -2.34 3.16 -22.81
CA ASN A 188 -1.94 3.85 -21.58
C ASN A 188 -2.32 5.35 -21.59
N THR A 189 -3.51 5.67 -22.08
CA THR A 189 -4.01 7.05 -22.22
C THR A 189 -5.21 7.32 -21.32
N LEU A 190 -5.34 8.58 -20.88
CA LEU A 190 -6.42 9.05 -20.01
C LEU A 190 -7.32 10.03 -20.75
N SER A 191 -8.62 9.76 -20.74
CA SER A 191 -9.66 10.74 -21.02
C SER A 191 -10.33 11.18 -19.72
N TYR A 192 -10.42 12.49 -19.48
CA TYR A 192 -11.05 13.04 -18.28
C TYR A 192 -12.23 13.94 -18.64
N ILE A 193 -13.33 13.76 -17.91
CA ILE A 193 -14.51 14.61 -17.95
C ILE A 193 -14.73 15.15 -16.54
N THR A 194 -14.71 16.47 -16.38
CA THR A 194 -14.95 17.16 -15.10
C THR A 194 -16.35 16.85 -14.58
N GLY A 195 -16.47 16.69 -13.26
CA GLY A 195 -17.77 16.49 -12.61
C GLY A 195 -18.31 17.79 -12.01
N SER A 196 -19.31 17.64 -11.14
CA SER A 196 -19.99 18.75 -10.47
C SER A 196 -20.19 18.50 -8.97
N TRP A 197 -19.52 17.48 -8.43
CA TRP A 197 -19.65 17.12 -7.01
C TRP A 197 -18.89 18.13 -6.13
N THR A 198 -19.50 18.49 -5.01
CA THR A 198 -18.87 19.27 -3.94
C THR A 198 -17.81 18.44 -3.22
N ASP A 199 -16.79 19.09 -2.66
CA ASP A 199 -15.78 18.41 -1.85
C ASP A 199 -16.41 17.78 -0.59
N THR A 200 -16.11 16.51 -0.33
CA THR A 200 -16.57 15.78 0.85
C THR A 200 -15.65 14.60 1.14
N ASN A 201 -15.54 14.22 2.41
CA ASN A 201 -14.86 12.99 2.80
C ASN A 201 -15.78 11.76 2.72
N LYS A 202 -17.10 11.95 2.73
CA LYS A 202 -18.07 10.87 2.94
C LYS A 202 -18.73 10.46 1.64
N PHE A 203 -18.57 9.18 1.30
CA PHE A 203 -19.19 8.53 0.16
C PHE A 203 -19.82 7.21 0.60
N TYR A 204 -20.74 6.69 -0.21
CA TYR A 204 -21.51 5.50 0.14
C TYR A 204 -21.46 4.52 -1.03
N ILE A 205 -21.46 3.23 -0.71
CA ILE A 205 -21.71 2.16 -1.69
C ILE A 205 -23.19 1.82 -1.65
N ASN A 206 -23.88 1.90 -2.80
CA ASN A 206 -25.30 1.60 -2.89
C ASN A 206 -25.58 0.08 -3.02
N ALA A 207 -26.85 -0.31 -3.05
CA ALA A 207 -27.28 -1.72 -3.16
C ALA A 207 -26.81 -2.43 -4.46
N ASN A 208 -26.44 -1.66 -5.48
CA ASN A 208 -25.88 -2.17 -6.74
C ASN A 208 -24.35 -2.13 -6.76
N ASN A 209 -23.70 -1.97 -5.58
CA ASN A 209 -22.25 -1.83 -5.42
C ASN A 209 -21.64 -0.62 -6.18
N GLN A 210 -22.40 0.48 -6.31
CA GLN A 210 -21.93 1.70 -6.98
C GLN A 210 -21.66 2.82 -5.97
N LEU A 211 -20.65 3.63 -6.26
CA LEU A 211 -20.28 4.81 -5.45
C LEU A 211 -21.26 5.96 -5.64
N VAL A 212 -21.75 6.53 -4.54
CA VAL A 212 -22.65 7.71 -4.51
C VAL A 212 -22.26 8.69 -3.38
N GLN A 213 -22.66 9.97 -3.49
CA GLN A 213 -22.39 10.99 -2.44
C GLN A 213 -23.48 11.07 -1.35
N THR A 214 -24.68 10.59 -1.64
CA THR A 214 -25.82 10.63 -0.70
C THR A 214 -26.23 9.22 -0.31
N GLY A 215 -26.46 9.03 0.99
CA GLY A 215 -26.89 7.75 1.54
C GLY A 215 -28.37 7.43 1.25
N ALA A 216 -28.71 6.14 1.30
CA ALA A 216 -30.04 5.59 1.50
C ALA A 216 -29.93 4.46 2.54
N SER A 217 -31.06 4.02 3.07
CA SER A 217 -31.13 2.85 3.97
C SER A 217 -30.90 1.54 3.21
N ASN A 218 -30.45 0.48 3.89
CA ASN A 218 -30.25 -0.89 3.38
C ASN A 218 -29.07 -1.11 2.42
N TYR A 219 -27.93 -0.47 2.69
CA TYR A 219 -26.72 -0.64 1.89
C TYR A 219 -25.78 -1.73 2.45
N PRO A 220 -24.95 -2.36 1.59
CA PRO A 220 -24.12 -3.48 2.00
C PRO A 220 -23.06 -3.07 3.02
N LYS A 221 -22.72 -3.96 3.94
CA LYS A 221 -21.54 -3.80 4.79
C LYS A 221 -20.28 -3.86 3.93
N ILE A 222 -19.42 -2.85 4.04
CA ILE A 222 -18.15 -2.79 3.33
C ILE A 222 -16.96 -2.90 4.27
N SER A 223 -15.83 -3.36 3.72
CA SER A 223 -14.52 -3.29 4.37
C SER A 223 -13.48 -2.79 3.38
N ILE A 224 -12.49 -2.07 3.87
CA ILE A 224 -11.44 -1.45 3.07
C ILE A 224 -10.08 -1.97 3.54
N SER A 225 -9.19 -2.36 2.62
CA SER A 225 -7.85 -2.82 2.97
C SER A 225 -6.79 -2.27 2.01
N ALA A 226 -5.63 -1.89 2.51
CA ALA A 226 -4.50 -1.45 1.70
C ALA A 226 -4.03 -2.60 0.78
N ASP A 227 -3.82 -2.32 -0.50
CA ASP A 227 -3.14 -3.24 -1.42
C ASP A 227 -1.63 -3.02 -1.25
N VAL A 228 -0.98 -3.99 -0.61
CA VAL A 228 0.44 -3.95 -0.23
C VAL A 228 1.09 -5.24 -0.70
N LEU A 229 2.32 -5.14 -1.19
CA LEU A 229 3.13 -6.32 -1.42
C LEU A 229 3.79 -6.77 -0.11
N SER A 230 3.32 -7.88 0.46
CA SER A 230 4.00 -8.58 1.54
C SER A 230 5.02 -9.57 0.97
N ASP A 231 6.30 -9.26 1.11
CA ASP A 231 7.41 -10.09 0.62
C ASP A 231 8.10 -10.80 1.78
N LYS A 232 7.91 -12.12 1.87
CA LYS A 232 8.48 -12.97 2.92
C LYS A 232 9.58 -13.87 2.34
N ARG A 233 10.80 -13.73 2.83
CA ARG A 233 11.98 -14.47 2.35
C ARG A 233 12.91 -14.77 3.50
N GLY A 234 13.26 -16.05 3.69
CA GLY A 234 14.06 -16.44 4.86
C GLY A 234 13.38 -15.97 6.15
N ASP A 235 14.09 -15.12 6.91
CA ASP A 235 13.60 -14.47 8.13
C ASP A 235 13.08 -13.03 7.91
N GLU A 236 13.14 -12.50 6.69
CA GLU A 236 12.61 -11.18 6.34
C GLU A 236 11.11 -11.22 6.02
N ASN A 237 10.38 -10.23 6.53
CA ASN A 237 9.02 -9.89 6.10
C ASN A 237 8.96 -8.40 5.80
N ILE A 238 8.92 -8.05 4.52
CA ILE A 238 8.96 -6.66 4.06
C ILE A 238 7.65 -6.31 3.36
N ALA A 239 6.95 -5.31 3.89
CA ALA A 239 5.80 -4.71 3.24
C ALA A 239 6.24 -3.56 2.32
N TYR A 240 5.77 -3.57 1.07
CA TYR A 240 5.97 -2.49 0.11
C TYR A 240 4.65 -1.83 -0.28
N PRO A 241 4.49 -0.52 -0.03
CA PRO A 241 3.34 0.25 -0.51
C PRO A 241 3.27 0.23 -2.04
N ILE A 242 2.05 0.24 -2.59
CA ILE A 242 1.80 0.18 -4.03
C ILE A 242 1.25 1.54 -4.51
N ILE A 243 1.62 1.94 -5.73
CA ILE A 243 1.07 3.09 -6.42
C ILE A 243 0.67 2.71 -7.85
N LYS A 244 -0.44 3.29 -8.34
CA LYS A 244 -0.83 3.24 -9.75
C LYS A 244 -0.31 4.49 -10.46
N VAL A 245 0.42 4.30 -11.55
CA VAL A 245 0.87 5.39 -12.44
C VAL A 245 0.49 5.02 -13.87
N GLY A 246 -0.37 5.82 -14.50
CA GLY A 246 -0.98 5.39 -15.75
C GLY A 246 -1.81 4.14 -15.51
N THR A 247 -1.57 3.11 -16.32
CA THR A 247 -2.23 1.79 -16.22
C THR A 247 -1.35 0.74 -15.55
N GLN A 248 -0.22 1.15 -14.95
CA GLN A 248 0.75 0.26 -14.32
C GLN A 248 0.75 0.41 -12.80
N TYR A 249 0.97 -0.69 -12.08
CA TYR A 249 1.21 -0.68 -10.64
C TYR A 249 2.69 -0.84 -10.35
N TRP A 250 3.20 0.01 -9.46
CA TRP A 250 4.60 0.09 -9.07
C TRP A 250 4.74 0.01 -7.57
N LEU A 251 5.90 -0.45 -7.11
CA LEU A 251 6.28 -0.21 -5.72
C LEU A 251 6.51 1.28 -5.49
N ARG A 252 5.95 1.83 -4.43
CA ARG A 252 6.16 3.22 -4.00
C ARG A 252 7.46 3.40 -3.18
N SER A 253 8.23 2.33 -2.99
CA SER A 253 9.60 2.40 -2.45
C SER A 253 10.58 1.54 -3.25
N ASN A 254 11.87 1.81 -3.08
CA ASN A 254 12.91 0.96 -3.65
C ASN A 254 12.87 -0.43 -3.01
N PHE A 255 13.09 -1.46 -3.82
CA PHE A 255 13.15 -2.83 -3.38
C PHE A 255 14.36 -3.05 -2.45
N LYS A 256 14.18 -3.77 -1.33
CA LYS A 256 15.16 -3.80 -0.22
C LYS A 256 15.43 -5.18 0.40
N ALA A 257 14.93 -6.27 -0.19
CA ALA A 257 15.16 -7.61 0.32
C ALA A 257 16.65 -8.01 0.25
N THR A 258 17.11 -8.73 1.25
CA THR A 258 18.48 -9.25 1.32
C THR A 258 18.56 -10.76 1.07
N PHE A 259 17.42 -11.37 0.75
CA PHE A 259 17.28 -12.77 0.34
C PHE A 259 16.66 -12.86 -1.06
N TYR A 260 17.00 -13.94 -1.77
CA TYR A 260 16.28 -14.37 -2.97
C TYR A 260 14.91 -14.97 -2.60
N ASN A 261 14.04 -15.10 -3.60
CA ASN A 261 12.69 -15.67 -3.44
C ASN A 261 12.69 -17.14 -3.00
N ASP A 262 13.80 -17.85 -3.19
CA ASP A 262 14.01 -19.22 -2.69
C ASP A 262 14.56 -19.27 -1.24
N GLY A 263 14.70 -18.12 -0.59
CA GLY A 263 15.21 -18.00 0.77
C GLY A 263 16.74 -18.05 0.88
N THR A 264 17.48 -18.08 -0.24
CA THR A 264 18.95 -18.01 -0.23
C THR A 264 19.40 -16.58 0.12
N PRO A 265 20.32 -16.37 1.08
CA PRO A 265 20.87 -15.05 1.38
C PRO A 265 21.64 -14.46 0.18
N ILE A 266 21.54 -13.15 -0.01
CA ILE A 266 22.37 -12.40 -0.96
C ILE A 266 23.59 -11.87 -0.19
N THR A 267 24.79 -11.97 -0.75
CA THR A 267 26.01 -11.51 -0.08
C THR A 267 26.05 -9.98 0.05
N LEU A 268 26.27 -9.47 1.26
CA LEU A 268 26.55 -8.04 1.48
C LEU A 268 27.93 -7.67 0.93
N LYS A 269 28.00 -6.59 0.15
CA LYS A 269 29.23 -6.08 -0.48
C LYS A 269 29.40 -4.59 -0.20
N THR A 270 30.65 -4.19 0.08
CA THR A 270 31.09 -2.78 0.14
C THR A 270 31.97 -2.40 -1.06
N ASP A 271 32.40 -3.39 -1.84
CA ASP A 271 33.15 -3.26 -3.09
C ASP A 271 32.53 -4.20 -4.14
N PHE A 272 32.25 -3.65 -5.31
CA PHE A 272 31.63 -4.34 -6.46
C PHE A 272 32.61 -4.61 -7.60
N SER A 273 33.92 -4.47 -7.37
CA SER A 273 34.98 -4.84 -8.30
C SER A 273 34.97 -6.32 -8.72
N THR A 274 34.37 -7.20 -7.89
CA THR A 274 34.28 -8.65 -8.13
C THR A 274 32.94 -9.06 -8.74
N GLU A 275 32.96 -10.02 -9.66
CA GLU A 275 31.77 -10.48 -10.41
C GLU A 275 30.80 -11.39 -9.62
N SER A 276 30.95 -11.55 -8.30
CA SER A 276 29.99 -12.34 -7.51
C SER A 276 28.69 -11.57 -7.27
N ALA A 277 27.56 -12.27 -7.20
CA ALA A 277 26.28 -11.66 -6.84
C ALA A 277 26.33 -11.05 -5.44
N GLY A 278 25.78 -9.86 -5.29
CA GLY A 278 25.70 -9.21 -4.00
C GLY A 278 24.88 -7.93 -3.99
N TYR A 279 24.57 -7.47 -2.79
CA TYR A 279 23.89 -6.21 -2.53
C TYR A 279 24.73 -5.28 -1.66
N GLY A 280 24.53 -3.98 -1.80
CA GLY A 280 25.21 -2.93 -1.06
C GLY A 280 24.22 -2.19 -0.18
N LYS A 281 24.60 -1.90 1.05
CA LYS A 281 23.75 -1.24 2.04
C LYS A 281 24.54 -0.18 2.82
N PRO A 282 24.81 0.99 2.21
CA PRO A 282 25.63 2.04 2.82
C PRO A 282 24.90 2.78 3.94
N THR A 283 23.57 2.64 4.00
CA THR A 283 22.70 3.17 5.06
C THR A 283 21.65 2.11 5.42
N SER A 284 20.94 2.27 6.53
CA SER A 284 19.84 1.37 6.90
C SER A 284 18.67 1.40 5.90
N THR A 285 18.55 2.46 5.09
CA THR A 285 17.38 2.73 4.24
C THR A 285 17.47 2.10 2.85
N TYR A 286 18.66 2.03 2.25
CA TYR A 286 18.82 1.72 0.82
C TYR A 286 19.60 0.42 0.58
N CYS A 287 19.06 -0.42 -0.30
CA CYS A 287 19.75 -1.56 -0.87
C CYS A 287 20.02 -1.32 -2.36
N PHE A 288 21.21 -1.69 -2.81
CA PHE A 288 21.64 -1.63 -4.19
C PHE A 288 22.07 -3.02 -4.62
N TYR A 289 21.72 -3.45 -5.81
CA TYR A 289 21.99 -4.82 -6.29
C TYR A 289 22.88 -4.74 -7.51
N ASN A 290 23.82 -5.67 -7.65
CA ASN A 290 24.60 -5.75 -8.88
C ASN A 290 23.88 -6.56 -9.97
N GLN A 291 24.44 -6.51 -11.18
CA GLN A 291 23.88 -7.20 -12.35
C GLN A 291 23.63 -8.70 -12.08
N LYS A 292 24.51 -9.39 -11.35
CA LYS A 292 24.37 -10.84 -11.11
C LYS A 292 23.19 -11.20 -10.21
N VAL A 293 22.81 -10.32 -9.27
CA VAL A 293 21.56 -10.49 -8.51
C VAL A 293 20.36 -10.36 -9.45
N VAL A 294 20.39 -9.38 -10.36
CA VAL A 294 19.31 -9.14 -11.33
C VAL A 294 19.16 -10.32 -12.29
N THR A 295 20.25 -10.80 -12.87
CA THR A 295 20.22 -11.91 -13.84
C THR A 295 19.97 -13.28 -13.20
N SER A 296 19.89 -13.38 -11.87
CA SER A 296 19.57 -14.64 -11.19
C SER A 296 18.17 -15.17 -11.51
N GLY A 297 17.23 -14.29 -11.90
CA GLY A 297 15.82 -14.62 -12.04
C GLY A 297 15.09 -14.87 -10.71
N LYS A 298 15.76 -14.63 -9.57
CA LYS A 298 15.27 -14.99 -8.23
C LYS A 298 14.96 -13.80 -7.32
N ILE A 299 15.13 -12.57 -7.82
CA ILE A 299 14.99 -11.37 -6.98
C ILE A 299 13.56 -10.81 -6.95
N ALA A 300 12.78 -10.98 -8.03
CA ALA A 300 11.43 -10.45 -8.12
C ALA A 300 10.40 -11.34 -7.39
N PRO A 301 9.50 -10.75 -6.57
CA PRO A 301 8.37 -11.47 -5.97
C PRO A 301 7.40 -12.03 -7.01
N ASN A 302 6.60 -13.03 -6.63
CA ASN A 302 5.53 -13.55 -7.49
C ASN A 302 4.51 -12.45 -7.85
N GLY A 303 4.15 -12.35 -9.14
CA GLY A 303 3.27 -11.29 -9.65
C GLY A 303 3.95 -9.92 -9.82
N TRP A 304 5.28 -9.86 -9.63
CA TRP A 304 6.09 -8.66 -9.82
C TRP A 304 7.30 -8.97 -10.69
N ALA A 305 7.82 -7.94 -11.35
CA ALA A 305 8.96 -8.05 -12.24
C ALA A 305 9.90 -6.86 -12.10
N ILE A 306 11.15 -7.07 -12.50
CA ILE A 306 12.05 -5.97 -12.83
C ILE A 306 11.51 -5.35 -14.13
N PRO A 307 11.22 -4.04 -14.16
CA PRO A 307 10.61 -3.41 -15.31
C PRO A 307 11.53 -3.48 -16.53
N SER A 308 10.95 -3.74 -17.70
CA SER A 308 11.66 -3.64 -18.97
C SER A 308 11.72 -2.19 -19.47
N SER A 309 12.49 -1.93 -20.53
CA SER A 309 12.45 -0.64 -21.23
C SER A 309 11.03 -0.26 -21.69
N GLN A 310 10.17 -1.23 -22.03
CA GLN A 310 8.79 -0.95 -22.44
C GLN A 310 7.92 -0.49 -21.26
N ASP A 311 8.09 -1.07 -20.07
CA ASP A 311 7.36 -0.66 -18.86
C ASP A 311 7.70 0.79 -18.48
N TRP A 312 8.99 1.11 -18.49
CA TRP A 312 9.48 2.46 -18.27
C TRP A 312 9.00 3.42 -19.35
N GLN A 313 9.07 3.06 -20.63
CA GLN A 313 8.61 3.93 -21.72
C GLN A 313 7.12 4.26 -21.60
N LYS A 314 6.28 3.30 -21.22
CA LYS A 314 4.86 3.55 -20.94
C LYS A 314 4.67 4.59 -19.84
N LEU A 315 5.43 4.48 -18.75
CA LEU A 315 5.39 5.46 -17.65
C LEU A 315 5.90 6.82 -18.10
N ILE A 316 7.05 6.88 -18.78
CA ILE A 316 7.71 8.12 -19.26
C ILE A 316 6.80 8.87 -20.23
N THR A 317 6.18 8.17 -21.19
CA THR A 317 5.23 8.76 -22.14
C THR A 317 4.03 9.34 -21.39
N TYR A 318 3.48 8.63 -20.41
CA TYR A 318 2.33 9.10 -19.64
C TYR A 318 2.62 10.42 -18.90
N ILE A 319 3.76 10.52 -18.23
CA ILE A 319 4.16 11.73 -17.50
C ILE A 319 4.75 12.83 -18.41
N GLN A 320 4.65 12.69 -19.74
CA GLN A 320 5.24 13.61 -20.72
C GLN A 320 6.75 13.84 -20.50
N ASN A 321 7.43 12.82 -20.00
CA ASN A 321 8.83 12.83 -19.58
C ASN A 321 9.18 13.94 -18.56
N ASP A 322 8.25 14.36 -17.71
CA ASP A 322 8.55 15.22 -16.56
C ASP A 322 8.95 14.38 -15.34
N ALA A 323 10.25 14.24 -15.11
CA ALA A 323 10.80 13.52 -13.96
C ALA A 323 10.43 14.15 -12.60
N SER A 324 10.02 15.43 -12.54
CA SER A 324 9.67 16.11 -11.28
C SER A 324 8.57 15.36 -10.52
N VAL A 325 7.60 14.80 -11.25
CA VAL A 325 6.43 14.10 -10.69
C VAL A 325 6.77 12.73 -10.12
N LEU A 326 7.92 12.15 -10.47
CA LEU A 326 8.39 10.87 -9.95
C LEU A 326 9.27 11.03 -8.70
N LYS A 327 9.97 12.15 -8.57
CA LYS A 327 10.90 12.43 -7.48
C LYS A 327 10.11 12.69 -6.19
N GLY A 328 10.50 12.04 -5.11
CA GLY A 328 9.95 12.24 -3.77
C GLY A 328 11.01 12.48 -2.71
N GLY A 329 10.55 12.88 -1.53
CA GLY A 329 11.39 13.23 -0.37
C GLY A 329 12.00 14.62 -0.49
N SER A 330 11.40 15.59 0.21
CA SER A 330 11.79 17.02 0.16
C SER A 330 13.26 17.30 0.50
N THR A 331 13.92 16.41 1.24
CA THR A 331 15.34 16.52 1.62
C THR A 331 16.23 15.45 1.00
N SER A 332 15.66 14.60 0.14
CA SER A 332 16.33 13.46 -0.51
C SER A 332 17.06 13.81 -1.79
N TRP A 333 16.92 15.06 -2.25
CA TRP A 333 17.54 15.57 -3.46
C TRP A 333 18.37 16.81 -3.15
N THR A 334 19.49 16.97 -3.86
CA THR A 334 20.25 18.23 -3.86
C THR A 334 19.40 19.30 -4.50
N GLU A 335 19.37 20.49 -3.91
CA GLU A 335 18.60 21.62 -4.41
C GLU A 335 19.03 21.99 -5.85
N SER A 336 18.05 22.32 -6.68
CA SER A 336 18.24 22.77 -8.06
C SER A 336 17.01 23.56 -8.52
N GLU A 337 17.07 24.13 -9.73
CA GLU A 337 15.92 24.77 -10.38
C GLU A 337 14.77 23.78 -10.70
N TYR A 338 15.05 22.47 -10.68
CA TYR A 338 14.07 21.43 -10.98
C TYR A 338 13.43 20.90 -9.71
N LEU A 339 12.20 21.35 -9.46
CA LEU A 339 11.44 21.02 -8.27
C LEU A 339 11.16 19.51 -8.14
N VAL A 340 10.98 19.08 -6.89
CA VAL A 340 10.52 17.73 -6.52
C VAL A 340 9.05 17.83 -6.18
N SER A 341 8.16 17.41 -7.08
CA SER A 341 6.70 17.55 -6.90
C SER A 341 6.05 16.26 -6.39
N ASN A 342 6.57 15.09 -6.78
CA ASN A 342 6.02 13.78 -6.45
C ASN A 342 4.52 13.60 -6.78
N LEU A 343 3.98 14.33 -7.77
CA LEU A 343 2.55 14.28 -8.08
C LEU A 343 2.08 12.85 -8.40
N SER A 344 2.91 12.04 -9.05
CA SER A 344 2.63 10.63 -9.36
C SER A 344 2.53 9.71 -8.14
N GLY A 345 3.10 10.10 -7.00
CA GLY A 345 3.25 9.23 -5.84
C GLY A 345 4.32 8.13 -5.99
N PHE A 346 5.09 8.11 -7.08
CA PHE A 346 6.15 7.11 -7.33
C PHE A 346 7.27 7.11 -6.28
N TYR A 347 7.56 8.29 -5.72
CA TYR A 347 8.47 8.50 -4.60
C TYR A 347 9.89 7.94 -4.86
N ALA A 348 10.52 8.38 -5.94
CA ALA A 348 11.94 8.13 -6.19
C ALA A 348 12.80 9.10 -5.39
N VAL A 349 13.68 8.57 -4.55
CA VAL A 349 14.64 9.34 -3.76
C VAL A 349 16.01 9.33 -4.44
N GLY A 350 16.80 10.40 -4.29
CA GLY A 350 18.16 10.52 -4.80
C GLY A 350 19.11 9.59 -4.04
N ALA A 351 18.96 8.28 -4.24
CA ALA A 351 19.67 7.26 -3.46
C ALA A 351 21.17 7.19 -3.79
N GLY A 352 21.62 7.74 -4.91
CA GLY A 352 22.93 7.47 -5.49
C GLY A 352 22.99 6.07 -6.10
N TYR A 353 24.20 5.55 -6.27
CA TYR A 353 24.46 4.16 -6.66
C TYR A 353 25.91 3.78 -6.30
N PHE A 354 26.25 2.50 -6.41
CA PHE A 354 27.64 2.05 -6.36
C PHE A 354 28.21 1.97 -7.76
N ASP A 355 29.35 2.63 -7.99
CA ASP A 355 30.32 2.20 -9.00
C ASP A 355 31.29 1.22 -8.32
N SER A 356 32.58 1.55 -8.17
CA SER A 356 33.45 0.86 -7.21
C SER A 356 33.13 1.22 -5.75
N THR A 357 32.63 2.44 -5.52
CA THR A 357 32.23 2.97 -4.22
C THR A 357 30.86 3.64 -4.31
N TYR A 358 30.27 3.95 -3.15
CA TYR A 358 28.98 4.63 -3.07
C TYR A 358 29.13 6.12 -3.41
N ILE A 359 28.43 6.57 -4.45
CA ILE A 359 28.59 7.91 -5.04
C ILE A 359 27.24 8.54 -5.42
N TYR A 360 27.25 9.86 -5.66
CA TYR A 360 26.12 10.65 -6.15
C TYR A 360 24.84 10.60 -5.28
N ARG A 361 25.02 10.47 -3.95
CA ARG A 361 23.92 10.56 -2.99
C ARG A 361 23.23 11.93 -3.11
N LYS A 362 21.90 11.94 -3.09
CA LYS A 362 21.01 13.10 -3.33
C LYS A 362 21.07 13.70 -4.74
N GLU A 363 22.03 13.31 -5.56
CA GLU A 363 22.22 13.88 -6.90
C GLU A 363 21.52 13.05 -7.98
N GLN A 364 21.44 11.72 -7.83
CA GLN A 364 20.74 10.87 -8.78
C GLN A 364 20.21 9.58 -8.15
N VAL A 365 19.36 8.87 -8.88
CA VAL A 365 19.07 7.45 -8.65
C VAL A 365 19.04 6.73 -9.99
N ARG A 366 19.56 5.50 -10.00
CA ARG A 366 19.56 4.62 -11.18
C ARG A 366 18.81 3.34 -10.86
N PHE A 367 17.98 2.90 -11.80
CA PHE A 367 17.18 1.69 -11.70
C PHE A 367 17.58 0.69 -12.78
N TRP A 368 17.81 -0.56 -12.38
CA TRP A 368 17.96 -1.65 -13.35
C TRP A 368 16.72 -1.80 -14.22
N MET A 369 16.96 -2.16 -15.48
CA MET A 369 15.95 -2.63 -16.40
C MET A 369 16.23 -4.08 -16.76
N ALA A 370 15.18 -4.90 -16.81
CA ALA A 370 15.27 -6.23 -17.38
C ALA A 370 15.53 -6.13 -18.89
N GLY A 371 16.30 -7.08 -19.44
CA GLY A 371 16.40 -7.28 -20.88
C GLY A 371 15.17 -8.02 -21.41
N ASP A 372 15.35 -8.81 -22.47
CA ASP A 372 14.27 -9.62 -23.05
C ASP A 372 13.69 -10.66 -22.08
N THR A 373 14.42 -10.99 -21.02
CA THR A 373 14.02 -11.95 -19.99
C THR A 373 14.25 -11.38 -18.59
N GLN A 374 13.57 -11.92 -17.58
CA GLN A 374 13.84 -11.59 -16.16
C GLN A 374 15.17 -12.18 -15.64
N THR A 375 15.96 -12.79 -16.52
CA THR A 375 17.31 -13.33 -16.27
C THR A 375 18.39 -12.58 -17.05
N SER A 376 18.04 -11.49 -17.74
CA SER A 376 18.97 -10.60 -18.44
C SER A 376 18.76 -9.14 -18.04
N VAL A 377 19.76 -8.30 -18.26
CA VAL A 377 19.67 -6.83 -18.08
C VAL A 377 19.67 -6.16 -19.45
N ALA A 378 19.00 -5.01 -19.55
CA ALA A 378 19.14 -4.14 -20.72
C ALA A 378 20.53 -3.46 -20.74
N ASP A 379 20.94 -2.94 -21.89
CA ASP A 379 22.22 -2.21 -22.05
C ASP A 379 22.25 -0.89 -21.26
N LYS A 380 21.07 -0.35 -20.97
CA LYS A 380 20.89 0.91 -20.26
C LYS A 380 20.07 0.75 -19.00
N VAL A 381 20.13 1.77 -18.16
CA VAL A 381 19.38 1.89 -16.90
C VAL A 381 18.62 3.20 -16.88
N VAL A 382 17.49 3.24 -16.18
CA VAL A 382 16.74 4.49 -16.00
C VAL A 382 17.42 5.35 -14.94
N CYS A 383 17.58 6.63 -15.22
CA CYS A 383 18.23 7.59 -14.34
C CYS A 383 17.32 8.81 -14.10
N LEU A 384 17.24 9.23 -12.83
CA LEU A 384 16.66 10.50 -12.42
C LEU A 384 17.75 11.34 -11.77
N GLN A 385 17.93 12.57 -12.21
CA GLN A 385 19.05 13.45 -11.80
C GLN A 385 18.50 14.74 -11.18
N HIS A 386 19.19 15.30 -10.19
CA HIS A 386 18.76 16.52 -9.51
C HIS A 386 18.76 17.74 -10.44
N TYR A 387 19.72 17.82 -11.37
CA TYR A 387 19.88 18.92 -12.33
C TYR A 387 19.06 18.76 -13.61
N SER A 388 18.08 17.84 -13.66
CA SER A 388 17.24 17.62 -14.83
C SER A 388 15.80 17.29 -14.45
N ASN A 389 14.83 17.78 -15.23
CA ASN A 389 13.43 17.34 -15.16
C ASN A 389 13.08 16.26 -16.19
N LYS A 390 14.07 15.61 -16.82
CA LYS A 390 13.84 14.50 -17.75
C LYS A 390 14.24 13.18 -17.12
N VAL A 391 13.49 12.14 -17.45
CA VAL A 391 13.93 10.76 -17.24
C VAL A 391 14.93 10.45 -18.34
N THR A 392 16.14 10.04 -17.96
CA THR A 392 17.20 9.69 -18.92
C THR A 392 17.54 8.22 -18.85
N GLU A 393 18.20 7.72 -19.89
CA GLU A 393 18.78 6.39 -19.90
C GLU A 393 20.30 6.51 -19.97
N GLU A 394 20.99 5.75 -19.11
CA GLU A 394 22.45 5.77 -18.99
C GLU A 394 23.02 4.36 -19.18
N PHE A 395 24.24 4.25 -19.68
CA PHE A 395 24.96 2.96 -19.67
C PHE A 395 25.35 2.58 -18.24
N HIS A 396 25.40 1.28 -17.98
CA HIS A 396 25.91 0.71 -16.74
C HIS A 396 27.22 -0.04 -16.97
N LYS A 397 27.97 -0.28 -15.89
CA LYS A 397 29.15 -1.15 -15.88
C LYS A 397 28.81 -2.42 -15.10
N THR A 398 29.58 -3.48 -15.34
CA THR A 398 29.48 -4.74 -14.59
C THR A 398 29.78 -4.56 -13.09
N THR A 399 30.52 -3.51 -12.73
CA THR A 399 30.83 -3.13 -11.35
C THR A 399 29.74 -2.33 -10.66
N ASN A 400 28.67 -1.94 -11.36
CA ASN A 400 27.62 -1.15 -10.74
C ASN A 400 26.75 -1.97 -9.77
N ALA A 401 26.32 -1.34 -8.68
CA ALA A 401 25.15 -1.76 -7.92
C ALA A 401 24.12 -0.63 -7.87
N LEU A 402 22.91 -0.90 -8.35
CA LEU A 402 21.86 0.09 -8.56
C LEU A 402 20.59 -0.25 -7.79
N SER A 403 19.67 0.71 -7.68
CA SER A 403 18.38 0.48 -7.05
C SER A 403 17.49 -0.44 -7.92
N LEU A 404 16.55 -1.13 -7.27
CA LEU A 404 15.47 -1.84 -7.94
C LEU A 404 14.13 -1.20 -7.62
N ARG A 405 13.26 -1.14 -8.61
CA ARG A 405 11.90 -0.65 -8.51
C ARG A 405 11.02 -1.60 -9.28
N MET A 406 10.12 -2.31 -8.61
CA MET A 406 9.36 -3.40 -9.25
C MET A 406 8.04 -2.89 -9.82
N VAL A 407 7.60 -3.53 -10.90
CA VAL A 407 6.30 -3.33 -11.55
C VAL A 407 5.47 -4.61 -11.44
N ARG A 408 4.16 -4.50 -11.20
CA ARG A 408 3.25 -5.65 -11.11
C ARG A 408 2.97 -6.22 -12.51
N LYS A 409 2.83 -7.55 -12.62
CA LYS A 409 2.60 -8.26 -13.88
C LYS A 409 1.36 -9.14 -13.85
#